data_AF-A0A2D8EW94-F1
#
_entry.id   AF-A0A2D8EW94-F1
#
_cell.length_a   1.000
_cell.length_b   1.000
_cell.length_c   1.000
_cell.angle_alpha   90.00
_cell.angle_beta   90.00
_cell.angle_gamma   90.00
#
_symmetry.space_group_name_H-M   'P 1'
#
loop_
_entity.id
_entity.type
_entity.pdbx_description
1 polymer ?
#
loop_
_entity_poly.entity_id
_entity_poly.type
_entity_poly.pdbx_seq_one_letter_code
_entity_poly.pdbx_strand_id
1 'polypeptide(L)'
;PFEAKDTKTGKNVFITNTQFRNAEPGRFVPKGEDMTKVKRDQENMLFGNYTKDKSVQQFNQASTQLKKMLTSFEQGTGAGDVAGVFAFMKTLDPNSVVRESEFEVAEGTGGAKLASFEKAYQTWKKLKTGERLTDREKDNFKKAAISFYQGEQSTLDNLRSSFETIATNQKLDTTNVFVDSDIRPQKGEIFVPIDAKNPQGEKRKVIFNKAKGIKLVDYKDGEYYFRLPTGELFKTKGLK
;
A
#
# COMPACT_ATOMS: atom_id res chain seq x y z
N PRO A 1 22.92 -19.08 32.33
CA PRO A 1 23.21 -17.84 33.08
C PRO A 1 22.29 -16.71 32.58
N PHE A 2 21.87 -15.79 33.44
CA PHE A 2 21.01 -14.66 33.10
C PHE A 2 21.50 -13.39 33.81
N GLU A 3 21.17 -12.23 33.24
CA GLU A 3 21.50 -10.94 33.84
C GLU A 3 20.55 -10.64 35.00
N ALA A 4 21.10 -10.27 36.15
CA ALA A 4 20.35 -9.87 37.34
C ALA A 4 20.99 -8.63 37.95
N LYS A 5 20.19 -7.79 38.62
CA LYS A 5 20.70 -6.72 39.46
C LYS A 5 21.00 -7.29 40.85
N ASP A 6 22.26 -7.18 41.28
CA ASP A 6 22.64 -7.48 42.66
C ASP A 6 22.25 -6.29 43.54
N THR A 7 21.31 -6.50 44.47
CA THR A 7 20.77 -5.45 45.33
C THR A 7 21.78 -4.97 46.38
N LYS A 8 22.82 -5.75 46.70
CA LYS A 8 23.88 -5.34 47.63
C LYS A 8 24.88 -4.39 46.98
N THR A 9 25.21 -4.63 45.71
CA THR A 9 26.24 -3.84 45.00
C THR A 9 25.66 -2.81 44.04
N GLY A 10 24.37 -2.91 43.72
CA GLY A 10 23.67 -2.08 42.74
C GLY A 10 24.04 -2.37 41.29
N LYS A 11 24.95 -3.32 41.02
CA LYS A 11 25.47 -3.63 39.68
C LYS A 11 24.66 -4.73 38.99
N ASN A 12 24.67 -4.71 37.66
CA ASN A 12 24.20 -5.83 36.86
C ASN A 12 25.28 -6.92 36.83
N VAL A 13 24.87 -8.17 37.05
CA VAL A 13 25.73 -9.36 37.09
C VAL A 13 25.10 -10.49 36.25
N PHE A 14 25.93 -11.38 35.69
CA PHE A 14 25.44 -12.60 35.05
C PHE A 14 25.57 -13.78 36.02
N ILE A 15 24.45 -14.41 36.37
CA ILE A 15 24.39 -15.50 37.34
C ILE A 15 23.68 -16.73 36.77
N THR A 16 24.01 -17.92 37.25
CA THR A 16 23.32 -19.17 36.88
C THR A 16 22.07 -19.38 37.73
N ASN A 17 21.16 -20.27 37.30
CA ASN A 17 20.01 -20.69 38.10
C ASN A 17 20.43 -21.25 39.46
N THR A 18 21.55 -21.97 39.52
CA THR A 18 22.09 -22.51 40.78
C THR A 18 22.55 -21.40 41.72
N GLN A 19 23.28 -20.40 41.21
CA GLN A 19 23.72 -19.24 42.00
C GLN A 19 22.54 -18.40 42.51
N PHE A 20 21.48 -18.28 41.70
CA PHE A 20 20.25 -17.58 42.10
C PHE A 20 19.51 -18.31 43.23
N ARG A 21 19.32 -19.63 43.11
CA ARG A 21 18.61 -20.44 44.12
C ARG A 21 19.33 -20.51 45.46
N ASN A 22 20.66 -20.46 45.44
CA ASN A 22 21.49 -20.56 46.64
C ASN A 22 21.81 -19.19 47.26
N ALA A 23 21.35 -18.09 46.67
CA ALA A 23 21.56 -16.75 47.21
C ALA A 23 20.55 -16.41 48.32
N GLU A 24 20.91 -15.42 49.15
CA GLU A 24 19.95 -14.80 50.07
C GLU A 24 18.70 -14.31 49.30
N PRO A 25 17.48 -14.53 49.82
CA PRO A 25 16.26 -14.07 49.18
C PRO A 25 16.31 -12.57 48.86
N GLY A 26 16.00 -12.21 47.62
CA GLY A 26 16.00 -10.81 47.17
C GLY A 26 17.39 -10.20 46.88
N ARG A 27 18.49 -10.95 47.03
CA ARG A 27 19.83 -10.48 46.67
C ARG A 27 19.96 -10.22 45.16
N PHE A 28 19.41 -11.12 44.36
CA PHE A 28 19.40 -10.97 42.91
C PHE A 28 17.97 -10.73 42.45
N VAL A 29 17.77 -9.65 41.71
CA VAL A 29 16.51 -9.38 41.01
C VAL A 29 16.79 -9.64 39.54
N PRO A 30 16.19 -10.68 38.91
CA PRO A 30 16.34 -10.90 37.48
C PRO A 30 16.03 -9.60 36.75
N LYS A 31 16.94 -9.18 35.87
CA LYS A 31 16.67 -8.02 35.04
C LYS A 31 15.55 -8.47 34.10
N GLY A 32 14.33 -7.97 34.32
CA GLY A 32 13.22 -8.22 33.41
C GLY A 32 13.64 -7.86 31.99
N GLU A 33 13.11 -8.55 30.99
CA GLU A 33 13.36 -8.14 29.60
C GLU A 33 12.89 -6.70 29.41
N ASP A 34 13.70 -5.91 28.70
CA ASP A 34 13.32 -4.55 28.33
C ASP A 34 12.09 -4.64 27.42
N MET A 35 10.91 -4.38 27.98
CA MET A 35 9.63 -4.45 27.27
C MET A 35 9.60 -3.54 26.04
N THR A 36 10.37 -2.45 26.02
CA THR A 36 10.48 -1.57 24.86
C THR A 36 11.26 -2.26 23.74
N LYS A 37 12.34 -2.97 24.10
CA LYS A 37 13.10 -3.79 23.16
C LYS A 37 12.25 -4.94 22.63
N VAL A 38 11.55 -5.67 23.50
CA VAL A 38 10.66 -6.79 23.12
C VAL A 38 9.60 -6.32 22.12
N LYS A 39 8.91 -5.20 22.40
CA LYS A 39 7.92 -4.63 21.49
C LYS A 39 8.53 -4.26 20.14
N ARG A 40 9.69 -3.60 20.14
CA ARG A 40 10.39 -3.21 18.92
C ARG A 40 10.82 -4.42 18.09
N ASP A 41 11.28 -5.48 18.74
CA ASP A 41 11.67 -6.73 18.07
C ASP A 41 10.44 -7.44 17.46
N GLN A 42 9.30 -7.44 18.17
CA GLN A 42 8.03 -7.95 17.65
C GLN A 42 7.51 -7.11 16.47
N GLU A 43 7.56 -5.78 16.57
CA GLU A 43 7.21 -4.85 15.49
C GLU A 43 8.10 -5.09 14.26
N ASN A 44 9.42 -5.18 14.44
CA ASN A 44 10.37 -5.47 13.37
C ASN A 44 10.11 -6.83 12.70
N MET A 45 9.73 -7.84 13.49
CA MET A 45 9.37 -9.16 12.96
C MET A 45 8.09 -9.09 12.12
N LEU A 46 7.05 -8.42 12.61
CA LEU A 46 5.81 -8.23 11.86
C LEU A 46 6.04 -7.39 10.60
N PHE A 47 6.79 -6.29 10.70
CA PHE A 47 7.23 -5.48 9.57
C PHE A 47 7.95 -6.32 8.51
N GLY A 48 8.90 -7.16 8.94
CA GLY A 48 9.68 -8.02 8.06
C GLY A 48 8.80 -9.06 7.36
N ASN A 49 7.86 -9.68 8.08
CA ASN A 49 6.91 -10.64 7.50
C ASN A 49 5.93 -9.96 6.54
N TYR A 50 5.46 -8.75 6.90
CA TYR A 50 4.53 -7.97 6.10
C TYR A 50 5.17 -7.53 4.78
N THR A 51 6.32 -6.85 4.83
CA THR A 51 6.99 -6.32 3.63
C THR A 51 7.53 -7.39 2.68
N LYS A 52 7.79 -8.60 3.19
CA LYS A 52 8.20 -9.77 2.38
C LYS A 52 7.01 -10.51 1.75
N ASP A 53 5.78 -10.25 2.19
CA ASP A 53 4.60 -10.87 1.60
C ASP A 53 4.44 -10.45 0.14
N LYS A 54 4.15 -11.42 -0.73
CA LYS A 54 4.03 -11.18 -2.17
C LYS A 54 2.92 -10.20 -2.50
N SER A 55 1.80 -10.23 -1.76
CA SER A 55 0.69 -9.30 -1.99
C SER A 55 1.07 -7.85 -1.67
N VAL A 56 1.91 -7.62 -0.65
CA VAL A 56 2.45 -6.28 -0.34
C VAL A 56 3.38 -5.81 -1.45
N GLN A 57 4.25 -6.69 -1.96
CA GLN A 57 5.15 -6.36 -3.06
C GLN A 57 4.40 -6.04 -4.36
N GLN A 58 3.41 -6.87 -4.72
CA GLN A 58 2.54 -6.67 -5.88
C GLN A 58 1.75 -5.37 -5.76
N PHE A 59 1.18 -5.11 -4.58
CA PHE A 59 0.49 -3.86 -4.31
C PHE A 59 1.40 -2.63 -4.42
N ASN A 60 2.63 -2.69 -3.90
CA ASN A 60 3.61 -1.61 -3.99
C ASN A 60 3.97 -1.30 -5.45
N GLN A 61 4.15 -2.35 -6.25
CA GLN A 61 4.40 -2.23 -7.69
C GLN A 61 3.19 -1.62 -8.40
N ALA A 62 1.98 -2.15 -8.19
CA ALA A 62 0.75 -1.62 -8.78
C ALA A 62 0.53 -0.14 -8.43
N SER A 63 0.73 0.23 -7.16
CA SER A 63 0.63 1.63 -6.69
C SER A 63 1.63 2.54 -7.41
N THR A 64 2.88 2.09 -7.53
CA THR A 64 3.94 2.85 -8.20
C THR A 64 3.65 3.03 -9.69
N GLN A 65 3.24 1.96 -10.38
CA GLN A 65 2.97 2.01 -11.82
C GLN A 65 1.71 2.80 -12.14
N LEU A 66 0.66 2.67 -11.32
CA LEU A 66 -0.52 3.52 -11.42
C LEU A 66 -0.15 4.99 -11.31
N LYS A 67 0.62 5.38 -10.27
CA LYS A 67 1.06 6.77 -10.09
C LYS A 67 1.83 7.28 -11.30
N LYS A 68 2.78 6.49 -11.82
CA LYS A 68 3.55 6.86 -13.03
C LYS A 68 2.67 7.02 -14.25
N MET A 69 1.71 6.13 -14.48
CA MET A 69 0.79 6.21 -15.60
C MET A 69 -0.06 7.48 -15.52
N LEU A 70 -0.67 7.72 -14.36
CA LEU A 70 -1.51 8.88 -14.09
C LEU A 70 -0.76 10.19 -14.35
N THR A 71 0.43 10.35 -13.78
CA THR A 71 1.22 11.58 -13.97
C THR A 71 1.77 11.71 -15.39
N SER A 72 2.03 10.61 -16.09
CA SER A 72 2.51 10.65 -17.49
C SER A 72 1.43 11.13 -18.44
N PHE A 73 0.18 10.67 -18.28
CA PHE A 73 -0.94 11.14 -19.09
C PHE A 73 -1.28 12.61 -18.84
N GLU A 74 -1.10 13.12 -17.62
CA GLU A 74 -1.30 14.54 -17.30
C GLU A 74 -0.31 15.48 -17.99
N GLN A 75 0.87 14.98 -18.40
CA GLN A 75 1.83 15.82 -19.12
C GLN A 75 1.29 16.30 -20.47
N GLY A 76 0.31 15.59 -21.06
CA GLY A 76 -0.28 15.98 -22.34
C GLY A 76 0.66 15.88 -23.55
N THR A 77 1.87 15.31 -23.40
CA THR A 77 2.91 15.25 -24.44
C THR A 77 3.03 13.89 -25.12
N GLY A 78 3.63 13.86 -26.33
CA GLY A 78 4.08 12.67 -27.07
C GLY A 78 4.63 11.58 -26.15
N ALA A 79 5.71 11.96 -25.47
CA ALA A 79 6.43 11.12 -24.53
C ALA A 79 5.59 10.72 -23.30
N GLY A 80 4.73 11.61 -22.81
CA GLY A 80 3.82 11.31 -21.69
C GLY A 80 2.84 10.19 -22.01
N ASP A 81 2.28 10.16 -23.22
CA ASP A 81 1.38 9.08 -23.63
C ASP A 81 2.14 7.74 -23.75
N VAL A 82 3.34 7.75 -24.35
CA VAL A 82 4.20 6.55 -24.44
C VAL A 82 4.56 6.01 -23.05
N ALA A 83 5.00 6.89 -22.15
CA ALA A 83 5.36 6.53 -20.78
C ALA A 83 4.15 6.03 -19.98
N GLY A 84 2.99 6.64 -20.19
CA GLY A 84 1.74 6.23 -19.55
C GLY A 84 1.30 4.83 -19.97
N VAL A 85 1.27 4.54 -21.28
CA VAL A 85 0.94 3.19 -21.76
C VAL A 85 1.97 2.15 -21.29
N PHE A 86 3.24 2.52 -21.23
CA PHE A 86 4.28 1.63 -20.67
C PHE A 86 4.05 1.32 -19.18
N ALA A 87 3.72 2.33 -18.38
CA ALA A 87 3.38 2.14 -16.96
C ALA A 87 2.08 1.33 -16.77
N PHE A 88 1.09 1.49 -17.66
CA PHE A 88 -0.11 0.64 -17.68
C PHE A 88 0.25 -0.83 -17.91
N MET A 89 1.07 -1.13 -18.92
CA MET A 89 1.53 -2.51 -19.19
C MET A 89 2.23 -3.14 -17.98
N LYS A 90 3.05 -2.36 -17.25
CA LYS A 90 3.69 -2.79 -16.01
C LYS A 90 2.75 -2.96 -14.82
N THR A 91 1.58 -2.32 -14.85
CA THR A 91 0.52 -2.54 -13.85
C THR A 91 -0.18 -3.88 -14.09
N LEU A 92 -0.32 -4.29 -15.35
CA LEU A 92 -0.84 -5.60 -15.70
C LEU A 92 0.13 -6.68 -15.22
N ASP A 93 1.37 -6.68 -15.70
CA ASP A 93 2.37 -7.66 -15.27
C ASP A 93 3.66 -6.97 -14.83
N PRO A 94 3.84 -6.79 -13.51
CA PRO A 94 5.04 -6.16 -12.96
C PRO A 94 6.33 -6.93 -13.26
N ASN A 95 6.24 -8.26 -13.37
CA ASN A 95 7.38 -9.16 -13.56
C ASN A 95 7.70 -9.39 -15.05
N SER A 96 6.75 -9.15 -15.94
CA SER A 96 6.98 -9.24 -17.38
C SER A 96 7.98 -8.18 -17.84
N VAL A 97 8.98 -8.62 -18.60
CA VAL A 97 9.73 -7.70 -19.46
C VAL A 97 8.85 -7.48 -20.68
N VAL A 98 8.52 -6.23 -20.98
CA VAL A 98 7.81 -5.87 -22.22
C VAL A 98 8.79 -6.13 -23.38
N ARG A 99 8.88 -7.37 -23.86
CA ARG A 99 9.76 -7.77 -24.97
C ARG A 99 8.93 -7.92 -26.21
N GLU A 100 9.25 -7.10 -27.21
CA GLU A 100 8.55 -7.08 -28.49
C GLU A 100 8.50 -8.46 -29.18
N SER A 101 9.48 -9.32 -28.89
CA SER A 101 9.67 -10.66 -29.45
C SER A 101 8.85 -11.78 -28.81
N GLU A 102 8.15 -11.55 -27.68
CA GLU A 102 7.30 -12.57 -27.03
C GLU A 102 5.84 -12.51 -27.51
N PHE A 103 5.50 -11.56 -28.39
CA PHE A 103 4.12 -11.25 -28.77
C PHE A 103 3.57 -12.03 -29.97
N GLU A 104 4.41 -12.63 -30.81
CA GLU A 104 3.92 -13.45 -31.94
C GLU A 104 3.27 -14.77 -31.48
N VAL A 105 3.46 -15.16 -30.21
CA VAL A 105 2.98 -16.45 -29.67
C VAL A 105 1.71 -16.29 -28.81
N ALA A 106 1.23 -15.06 -28.57
CA ALA A 106 0.08 -14.79 -27.70
C ALA A 106 -1.26 -14.69 -28.46
N GLU A 107 -1.31 -15.01 -29.76
CA GLU A 107 -2.57 -15.22 -30.49
C GLU A 107 -3.24 -16.51 -30.00
N GLY A 108 -3.98 -16.45 -28.89
CA GLY A 108 -4.88 -17.55 -28.51
C GLY A 108 -5.10 -17.81 -27.02
N THR A 109 -4.36 -17.17 -26.11
CA THR A 109 -4.56 -17.37 -24.66
C THR A 109 -5.56 -16.34 -24.11
N GLY A 110 -6.85 -16.68 -24.17
CA GLY A 110 -7.97 -15.80 -23.89
C GLY A 110 -8.19 -15.43 -22.41
N GLY A 111 -7.56 -14.35 -21.94
CA GLY A 111 -7.88 -13.71 -20.66
C GLY A 111 -8.00 -12.18 -20.79
N ALA A 112 -8.88 -11.54 -20.00
CA ALA A 112 -9.10 -10.08 -20.03
C ALA A 112 -7.81 -9.26 -19.81
N LYS A 113 -6.89 -9.78 -19.01
CA LYS A 113 -5.57 -9.18 -18.74
C LYS A 113 -4.65 -9.24 -19.96
N LEU A 114 -4.62 -10.38 -20.65
CA LEU A 114 -3.84 -10.58 -21.88
C LEU A 114 -4.37 -9.71 -23.02
N ALA A 115 -5.69 -9.64 -23.19
CA ALA A 115 -6.32 -8.75 -24.17
C ALA A 115 -6.04 -7.26 -23.88
N SER A 116 -6.04 -6.86 -22.61
CA SER A 116 -5.69 -5.49 -22.21
C SER A 116 -4.23 -5.16 -22.48
N PHE A 117 -3.34 -6.13 -22.30
CA PHE A 117 -1.91 -5.98 -22.56
C PHE A 117 -1.62 -5.86 -24.06
N GLU A 118 -2.21 -6.73 -24.89
CA GLU A 118 -2.07 -6.69 -26.35
C GLU A 118 -2.53 -5.34 -26.91
N LYS A 119 -3.70 -4.87 -26.48
CA LYS A 119 -4.21 -3.55 -26.87
C LYS A 119 -3.26 -2.42 -26.47
N ALA A 120 -2.73 -2.46 -25.24
CA ALA A 120 -1.78 -1.46 -24.76
C ALA A 120 -0.49 -1.47 -25.60
N TYR A 121 0.01 -2.64 -25.94
CA TYR A 121 1.22 -2.81 -26.73
C TYR A 121 1.06 -2.27 -28.16
N GLN A 122 -0.02 -2.61 -28.85
CA GLN A 122 -0.33 -2.07 -30.18
C GLN A 122 -0.48 -0.55 -30.15
N THR A 123 -1.11 -0.03 -29.10
CA THR A 123 -1.21 1.41 -28.89
C THR A 123 0.17 2.04 -28.71
N TRP A 124 1.02 1.46 -27.87
CA TRP A 124 2.38 1.95 -27.64
C TRP A 124 3.22 1.97 -28.93
N LYS A 125 3.10 0.97 -29.81
CA LYS A 125 3.76 0.97 -31.14
C LYS A 125 3.35 2.17 -31.99
N LYS A 126 2.06 2.47 -32.05
CA LYS A 126 1.53 3.64 -32.78
C LYS A 126 2.00 4.97 -32.19
N LEU A 127 2.05 5.06 -30.86
CA LEU A 127 2.54 6.28 -30.19
C LEU A 127 4.03 6.53 -30.47
N LYS A 128 4.83 5.46 -30.61
CA LYS A 128 6.23 5.57 -31.01
C LYS A 128 6.42 6.12 -32.43
N THR A 129 5.46 5.90 -33.33
CA THR A 129 5.49 6.43 -34.71
C THR A 129 4.92 7.85 -34.81
N GLY A 130 4.65 8.51 -33.69
CA GLY A 130 4.23 9.91 -33.63
C GLY A 130 2.73 10.13 -33.42
N GLU A 131 1.93 9.07 -33.30
CA GLU A 131 0.52 9.21 -32.96
C GLU A 131 0.32 9.69 -31.50
N ARG A 132 -0.84 10.29 -31.22
CA ARG A 132 -1.22 10.79 -29.89
C ARG A 132 -2.45 10.02 -29.41
N LEU A 133 -2.56 9.78 -28.11
CA LEU A 133 -3.81 9.29 -27.54
C LEU A 133 -4.82 10.43 -27.48
N THR A 134 -6.06 10.09 -27.81
CA THR A 134 -7.22 10.91 -27.47
C THR A 134 -7.44 10.92 -25.96
N ASP A 135 -8.09 11.96 -25.42
CA ASP A 135 -8.44 12.02 -24.00
C ASP A 135 -9.31 10.84 -23.57
N ARG A 136 -10.17 10.36 -24.48
CA ARG A 136 -10.99 9.17 -24.26
C ARG A 136 -10.15 7.90 -24.09
N GLU A 137 -9.09 7.73 -24.87
CA GLU A 137 -8.20 6.57 -24.73
C GLU A 137 -7.41 6.64 -23.42
N LYS A 138 -6.90 7.83 -23.06
CA LYS A 138 -6.24 8.04 -21.76
C LYS A 138 -7.19 7.69 -20.62
N ASP A 139 -8.44 8.16 -20.67
CA ASP A 139 -9.46 7.84 -19.66
C ASP A 139 -9.75 6.33 -19.56
N ASN A 140 -9.82 5.62 -20.70
CA ASN A 140 -9.99 4.16 -20.70
C ASN A 140 -8.80 3.45 -20.03
N PHE A 141 -7.56 3.85 -20.33
CA PHE A 141 -6.37 3.30 -19.65
C PHE A 141 -6.39 3.60 -18.15
N LYS A 142 -6.74 4.85 -17.77
CA LYS A 142 -6.87 5.25 -16.36
C LYS A 142 -7.86 4.36 -15.62
N LYS A 143 -9.08 4.20 -16.14
CA LYS A 143 -10.13 3.37 -15.54
C LYS A 143 -9.70 1.91 -15.40
N ALA A 144 -9.08 1.35 -16.44
CA ALA A 144 -8.58 -0.01 -16.41
C ALA A 144 -7.50 -0.18 -15.32
N ALA A 145 -6.49 0.71 -15.27
CA ALA A 145 -5.43 0.67 -14.27
C ALA A 145 -5.95 0.80 -12.84
N ILE A 146 -6.90 1.72 -12.62
CA ILE A 146 -7.58 1.89 -11.33
C ILE A 146 -8.28 0.59 -10.93
N SER A 147 -8.96 -0.08 -11.86
CA SER A 147 -9.61 -1.36 -11.57
C SER A 147 -8.62 -2.46 -11.19
N PHE A 148 -7.46 -2.56 -11.86
CA PHE A 148 -6.43 -3.52 -11.49
C PHE A 148 -5.85 -3.22 -10.10
N TYR A 149 -5.54 -1.94 -9.85
CA TYR A 149 -5.07 -1.47 -8.56
C TYR A 149 -6.08 -1.78 -7.43
N GLN A 150 -7.38 -1.59 -7.66
CA GLN A 150 -8.43 -1.94 -6.69
C GLN A 150 -8.48 -3.43 -6.34
N GLY A 151 -8.11 -4.30 -7.27
CA GLY A 151 -7.93 -5.74 -7.00
C GLY A 151 -6.83 -5.97 -5.98
N GLU A 152 -5.65 -5.41 -6.22
CA GLU A 152 -4.50 -5.50 -5.31
C GLU A 152 -4.78 -4.82 -3.95
N GLN A 153 -5.50 -3.68 -3.95
CA GLN A 153 -5.95 -3.01 -2.72
C GLN A 153 -6.77 -3.95 -1.84
N SER A 154 -7.67 -4.72 -2.43
CA SER A 154 -8.57 -5.61 -1.70
C SER A 154 -7.79 -6.78 -1.08
N THR A 155 -6.80 -7.32 -1.79
CA THR A 155 -5.87 -8.32 -1.27
C THR A 155 -5.05 -7.78 -0.10
N LEU A 156 -4.48 -6.57 -0.25
CA LEU A 156 -3.72 -5.91 0.82
C LEU A 156 -4.58 -5.65 2.06
N ASP A 157 -5.81 -5.16 1.89
CA ASP A 157 -6.72 -4.87 3.01
C ASP A 157 -7.03 -6.12 3.83
N ASN A 158 -7.17 -7.27 3.19
CA ASN A 158 -7.37 -8.56 3.85
C ASN A 158 -6.11 -8.98 4.62
N LEU A 159 -4.92 -8.88 4.01
CA LEU A 159 -3.65 -9.19 4.67
C LEU A 159 -3.42 -8.28 5.89
N ARG A 160 -3.55 -6.96 5.70
CA ARG A 160 -3.37 -5.96 6.76
C ARG A 160 -4.29 -6.23 7.94
N SER A 161 -5.55 -6.61 7.70
CA SER A 161 -6.51 -6.91 8.77
C SER A 161 -6.01 -8.05 9.69
N SER A 162 -5.35 -9.07 9.11
CA SER A 162 -4.77 -10.19 9.86
C SER A 162 -3.59 -9.73 10.72
N PHE A 163 -2.68 -8.93 10.15
CA PHE A 163 -1.55 -8.36 10.88
C PHE A 163 -1.98 -7.35 11.96
N GLU A 164 -3.00 -6.54 11.69
CA GLU A 164 -3.54 -5.52 12.59
C GLU A 164 -4.11 -6.18 13.85
N THR A 165 -4.79 -7.33 13.68
CA THR A 165 -5.29 -8.13 14.79
C THR A 165 -4.14 -8.62 15.68
N ILE A 166 -3.06 -9.13 15.08
CA ILE A 166 -1.89 -9.62 15.82
C ILE A 166 -1.20 -8.47 16.58
N ALA A 167 -0.94 -7.35 15.89
CA ALA A 167 -0.30 -6.18 16.47
C ALA A 167 -1.11 -5.59 17.63
N THR A 168 -2.44 -5.49 17.45
CA THR A 168 -3.35 -4.98 18.49
C THR A 168 -3.37 -5.90 19.71
N ASN A 169 -3.47 -7.21 19.51
CA ASN A 169 -3.44 -8.20 20.61
C ASN A 169 -2.12 -8.13 21.40
N GLN A 170 -1.02 -7.78 20.73
CA GLN A 170 0.30 -7.63 21.33
C GLN A 170 0.61 -6.21 21.82
N LYS A 171 -0.34 -5.26 21.68
CA LYS A 171 -0.19 -3.84 22.05
C LYS A 171 1.05 -3.18 21.41
N LEU A 172 1.24 -3.49 20.12
CA LEU A 172 2.31 -2.97 19.27
C LEU A 172 1.84 -1.76 18.48
N ASP A 173 2.79 -0.94 18.04
CA ASP A 173 2.51 0.18 17.15
C ASP A 173 2.42 -0.30 15.68
N THR A 174 1.22 -0.21 15.11
CA THR A 174 0.97 -0.62 13.73
C THR A 174 1.66 0.27 12.70
N THR A 175 2.05 1.50 13.06
CA THR A 175 2.79 2.38 12.13
C THR A 175 4.21 1.88 11.86
N ASN A 176 4.77 1.10 12.78
CA ASN A 176 6.08 0.46 12.60
C ASN A 176 5.98 -0.84 11.79
N VAL A 177 4.77 -1.38 11.60
CA VAL A 177 4.52 -2.64 10.88
C VAL A 177 4.11 -2.39 9.43
N PHE A 178 3.18 -1.47 9.19
CA PHE A 178 2.57 -1.25 7.88
C PHE A 178 3.32 -0.21 7.07
N VAL A 179 4.40 -0.65 6.43
CA VAL A 179 5.17 0.17 5.49
C VAL A 179 4.98 -0.36 4.08
N ASP A 180 4.15 0.35 3.31
CA ASP A 180 3.84 0.05 1.93
C ASP A 180 3.47 1.34 1.18
N SER A 181 3.19 1.22 -0.12
CA SER A 181 2.94 2.34 -1.03
C SER A 181 1.47 2.68 -1.17
N ASP A 182 0.65 2.42 -0.14
CA ASP A 182 -0.79 2.68 -0.22
C ASP A 182 -1.07 4.16 -0.41
N ILE A 183 -1.58 4.52 -1.59
CA ILE A 183 -1.88 5.90 -1.98
C ILE A 183 -3.18 6.43 -1.33
N ARG A 184 -3.92 5.59 -0.61
CA ARG A 184 -5.14 6.01 0.09
C ARG A 184 -4.81 6.80 1.35
N PRO A 185 -5.58 7.85 1.65
CA PRO A 185 -5.57 8.51 2.96
C PRO A 185 -5.83 7.51 4.08
N GLN A 186 -4.88 7.41 5.02
CA GLN A 186 -4.99 6.48 6.16
C GLN A 186 -5.98 6.99 7.22
N LYS A 187 -6.11 8.31 7.35
CA LYS A 187 -7.10 8.97 8.20
C LYS A 187 -7.45 10.34 7.62
N GLY A 188 -8.60 10.87 7.99
CA GLY A 188 -9.01 12.20 7.55
C GLY A 188 -10.44 12.55 7.92
N GLU A 189 -10.78 13.79 7.61
CA GLU A 189 -12.09 14.36 7.86
C GLU A 189 -12.59 15.02 6.58
N ILE A 190 -13.82 14.72 6.19
CA ILE A 190 -14.47 15.31 5.02
C ILE A 190 -15.81 15.92 5.40
N PHE A 191 -16.22 16.94 4.65
CA PHE A 191 -17.51 17.58 4.82
C PHE A 191 -18.39 17.25 3.62
N VAL A 192 -19.48 16.53 3.88
CA VAL A 192 -20.39 16.06 2.84
C VAL A 192 -21.77 16.71 3.02
N PRO A 193 -22.46 17.10 1.94
CA PRO A 193 -23.81 17.62 2.03
C PRO A 193 -24.73 16.63 2.74
N ILE A 194 -25.59 17.12 3.63
CA ILE A 194 -26.63 16.31 4.29
C ILE A 194 -27.68 15.90 3.24
N ASP A 195 -28.07 16.83 2.38
CA ASP A 195 -28.90 16.56 1.21
C ASP A 195 -28.02 16.51 -0.05
N ALA A 196 -27.92 15.32 -0.65
CA ALA A 196 -27.17 15.12 -1.89
C ALA A 196 -27.69 15.96 -3.07
N LYS A 197 -28.96 16.40 -3.03
CA LYS A 197 -29.58 17.28 -4.04
C LYS A 197 -29.28 18.75 -3.79
N ASN A 198 -28.77 19.12 -2.62
CA ASN A 198 -28.36 20.49 -2.28
C ASN A 198 -26.88 20.54 -1.83
N PRO A 199 -25.92 20.55 -2.76
CA PRO A 199 -24.50 20.53 -2.45
C PRO A 199 -23.98 21.76 -1.67
N GLN A 200 -24.72 22.87 -1.69
CA GLN A 200 -24.41 24.10 -0.97
C GLN A 200 -25.10 24.17 0.40
N GLY A 201 -25.98 23.22 0.72
CA GLY A 201 -26.69 23.15 1.99
C GLY A 201 -25.80 22.73 3.16
N GLU A 202 -26.44 22.43 4.29
CA GLU A 202 -25.76 21.95 5.49
C GLU A 202 -24.90 20.72 5.19
N LYS A 203 -23.71 20.69 5.79
CA LYS A 203 -22.75 19.60 5.61
C LYS A 203 -22.56 18.88 6.93
N ARG A 204 -22.52 17.55 6.87
CA ARG A 204 -22.09 16.73 8.00
C ARG A 204 -20.61 16.39 7.88
N LYS A 205 -19.95 16.32 9.02
CA LYS A 205 -18.57 15.88 9.15
C LYS A 205 -18.52 14.35 9.14
N VAL A 206 -17.71 13.78 8.26
CA VAL A 206 -17.41 12.34 8.23
C VAL A 206 -15.93 12.16 8.54
N ILE A 207 -15.63 11.36 9.57
CA ILE A 207 -14.28 11.06 10.01
C ILE A 207 -13.99 9.61 9.65
N PHE A 208 -12.84 9.36 9.03
CA PHE A 208 -12.33 8.02 8.78
C PHE A 208 -10.94 7.86 9.39
N ASN A 209 -10.70 6.71 10.02
CA ASN A 209 -9.47 6.44 10.77
C ASN A 209 -8.62 5.31 10.16
N LYS A 210 -9.06 4.75 9.03
CA LYS A 210 -8.33 3.71 8.28
C LYS A 210 -8.64 3.78 6.79
N ALA A 211 -7.69 3.37 5.97
CA ALA A 211 -7.84 3.31 4.51
C ALA A 211 -8.72 2.15 4.01
N LYS A 212 -8.99 1.15 4.86
CA LYS A 212 -9.70 -0.08 4.48
C LYS A 212 -11.02 0.23 3.77
N GLY A 213 -11.19 -0.32 2.57
CA GLY A 213 -12.39 -0.16 1.74
C GLY A 213 -12.55 1.19 1.05
N ILE A 214 -11.67 2.18 1.28
CA ILE A 214 -11.61 3.39 0.46
C ILE A 214 -11.14 2.97 -0.94
N LYS A 215 -11.82 3.45 -1.99
CA LYS A 215 -11.49 3.12 -3.38
C LYS A 215 -11.05 4.37 -4.13
N LEU A 216 -9.95 4.30 -4.85
CA LEU A 216 -9.62 5.33 -5.86
C LEU A 216 -10.61 5.18 -7.01
N VAL A 217 -11.30 6.23 -7.41
CA VAL A 217 -12.31 6.18 -8.48
C VAL A 217 -11.93 6.98 -9.71
N ASP A 218 -11.11 8.03 -9.54
CA ASP A 218 -10.61 8.84 -10.64
C ASP A 218 -9.33 9.59 -10.23
N TYR A 219 -8.64 10.11 -11.22
CA TYR A 219 -7.53 11.04 -11.07
C TYR A 219 -7.58 12.07 -12.19
N LYS A 220 -7.58 13.34 -11.79
CA LYS A 220 -7.71 14.47 -12.69
C LYS A 220 -7.12 15.73 -12.05
N ASP A 221 -6.41 16.52 -12.86
CA ASP A 221 -5.88 17.84 -12.49
C ASP A 221 -4.98 17.79 -11.23
N GLY A 222 -4.19 16.71 -11.11
CA GLY A 222 -3.30 16.46 -9.97
C GLY A 222 -4.01 16.01 -8.70
N GLU A 223 -5.33 15.72 -8.76
CA GLU A 223 -6.13 15.30 -7.62
C GLU A 223 -6.61 13.86 -7.76
N TYR A 224 -6.44 13.09 -6.68
CA TYR A 224 -7.02 11.76 -6.53
C TYR A 224 -8.42 11.87 -6.00
N TYR A 225 -9.37 11.21 -6.64
CA TYR A 225 -10.76 11.13 -6.23
C TYR A 225 -11.00 9.77 -5.60
N PHE A 226 -11.36 9.78 -4.32
CA PHE A 226 -11.62 8.58 -3.54
C PHE A 226 -13.10 8.47 -3.18
N ARG A 227 -13.57 7.23 -3.04
CA ARG A 227 -14.88 6.87 -2.50
C ARG A 227 -14.70 6.15 -1.17
N LEU A 228 -15.34 6.65 -0.12
CA LEU A 228 -15.42 5.98 1.17
C LEU A 228 -16.29 4.70 1.08
N PRO A 229 -16.11 3.72 1.98
CA PRO A 229 -17.00 2.56 2.06
C PRO A 229 -18.48 2.91 2.22
N THR A 230 -18.75 4.05 2.87
CA THR A 230 -20.08 4.62 3.10
C THR A 230 -20.67 5.34 1.87
N GLY A 231 -19.89 5.44 0.78
CA GLY A 231 -20.34 5.92 -0.53
C GLY A 231 -19.93 7.37 -0.87
N GLU A 232 -19.53 8.15 0.12
CA GLU A 232 -19.14 9.55 -0.06
C GLU A 232 -17.86 9.68 -0.90
N LEU A 233 -17.82 10.71 -1.74
CA LEU A 233 -16.65 11.07 -2.54
C LEU A 233 -15.86 12.19 -1.88
N PHE A 234 -14.53 12.12 -2.00
CA PHE A 234 -13.65 13.20 -1.61
C PHE A 234 -12.41 13.20 -2.50
N LYS A 235 -11.69 14.32 -2.54
CA LYS A 235 -10.48 14.47 -3.32
C LYS A 235 -9.31 14.99 -2.51
N THR A 236 -8.09 14.65 -2.93
CA THR A 236 -6.86 15.15 -2.32
C THR A 236 -5.75 15.24 -3.37
N LYS A 237 -4.81 16.18 -3.21
CA LYS A 237 -3.63 16.31 -4.08
C LYS A 237 -2.58 15.19 -3.89
N GLY A 238 -2.87 14.21 -3.04
CA GLY A 238 -1.99 13.10 -2.72
C GLY A 238 -1.62 13.06 -1.24
N LEU A 239 -0.97 11.98 -0.83
CA LEU A 239 -0.50 11.79 0.54
C LEU A 239 0.69 12.71 0.83
N LYS A 240 0.51 13.62 1.79
CA LYS A 240 1.60 14.02 2.70
C LYS A 240 1.48 13.18 3.95
#